data_AF-A0A1D7XZY6-F1
#
_entry.id   AF-A0A1D7XZY6-F1
#
_cell.length_a   1.000
_cell.length_b   1.000
_cell.length_c   1.000
_cell.angle_alpha   90.00
_cell.angle_beta   90.00
_cell.angle_gamma   90.00
#
_symmetry.space_group_name_H-M   'P 1'
#
loop_
_entity.id
_entity.type
_entity.pdbx_description
1 polymer ?
#
loop_
_entity_poly.entity_id
_entity_poly.type
_entity_poly.pdbx_seq_one_letter_code
_entity_poly.pdbx_strand_id
1 'polypeptide(L)'
;MLNVTLSNLKKEYSWLQSGLDLTTFIPCIKIKSQKWFAPSDRINNLTVDEFAHAEDLYLGWFNDKDFEYLRYLVAVLYRELDANGKRKPFDKTELDARARHLSKLNQETLLAILLSYQGSRTHLFKQFPTVFPKPKENAKTPKSSGFGKLVLHFSGGKFGTHNETKDTNVYVFMSEFENQLKNKPYA
;
A
#
# COMPACT_ATOMS: atom_id res chain seq x y z
N MET A 1 25.71 -37.88 -0.88
CA MET A 1 24.78 -36.73 -0.99
C MET A 1 23.37 -37.24 -0.71
N LEU A 2 22.67 -36.68 0.27
CA LEU A 2 21.27 -37.04 0.55
C LEU A 2 20.39 -36.54 -0.60
N ASN A 3 19.76 -37.45 -1.34
CA ASN A 3 18.74 -37.12 -2.34
C ASN A 3 17.46 -36.71 -1.61
N VAL A 4 17.32 -35.43 -1.33
CA VAL A 4 16.08 -34.88 -0.76
C VAL A 4 15.13 -34.55 -1.91
N THR A 5 13.95 -35.18 -1.93
CA THR A 5 12.91 -34.87 -2.90
C THR A 5 12.25 -33.53 -2.58
N LEU A 6 11.82 -32.81 -3.62
CA LEU A 6 11.09 -31.53 -3.50
C LEU A 6 9.87 -31.61 -2.57
N SER A 7 9.20 -32.77 -2.52
CA SER A 7 8.08 -33.02 -1.60
C SER A 7 8.49 -33.00 -0.13
N ASN A 8 9.66 -33.54 0.21
CA ASN A 8 10.17 -33.52 1.58
C ASN A 8 10.55 -32.09 2.00
N LEU A 9 11.16 -31.32 1.10
CA LEU A 9 11.42 -29.89 1.34
C LEU A 9 10.12 -29.11 1.57
N LYS A 10 9.08 -29.33 0.75
CA LYS A 10 7.78 -28.65 0.94
C LYS A 10 7.14 -28.94 2.31
N LYS A 11 7.31 -30.15 2.84
CA LYS A 11 6.76 -30.55 4.13
C LYS A 11 7.50 -29.89 5.30
N GLU A 12 8.84 -29.98 5.28
CA GLU A 12 9.72 -29.41 6.32
C GLU A 12 9.68 -27.88 6.35
N TYR A 13 9.54 -27.25 5.18
CA TYR A 13 9.48 -25.79 5.03
C TYR A 13 8.07 -25.29 4.71
N SER A 14 7.03 -26.00 5.16
CA SER A 14 5.63 -25.58 4.99
C SER A 14 5.35 -24.20 5.58
N TRP A 15 6.13 -23.76 6.58
CA TRP A 15 6.08 -22.41 7.14
C TRP A 15 6.51 -21.32 6.14
N LEU A 16 7.38 -21.62 5.15
CA LEU A 16 7.66 -20.69 4.04
C LEU A 16 6.40 -20.47 3.18
N GLN A 17 5.48 -21.43 3.19
CA GLN A 17 4.21 -21.38 2.47
C GLN A 17 3.05 -20.82 3.32
N SER A 18 3.18 -20.79 4.65
CA SER A 18 2.14 -20.22 5.54
C SER A 18 2.04 -18.69 5.46
N GLY A 19 2.93 -18.06 4.70
CA GLY A 19 2.93 -16.63 4.41
C GLY A 19 3.84 -15.88 5.38
N LEU A 20 4.76 -15.09 4.82
CA LEU A 20 5.43 -14.03 5.56
C LEU A 20 4.47 -12.84 5.58
N ASP A 21 4.03 -12.39 6.77
CA ASP A 21 3.11 -11.26 6.87
C ASP A 21 3.70 -9.98 6.28
N LEU A 22 5.04 -9.80 6.37
CA LEU A 22 5.80 -8.69 5.78
C LEU A 22 5.07 -7.35 5.95
N THR A 23 4.59 -7.03 7.16
CA THR A 23 3.82 -5.79 7.40
C THR A 23 4.63 -4.70 8.10
N THR A 24 5.84 -5.02 8.54
CA THR A 24 6.75 -4.11 9.23
C THR A 24 7.68 -3.44 8.22
N PHE A 25 7.72 -2.11 8.27
CA PHE A 25 8.57 -1.28 7.41
C PHE A 25 9.94 -1.03 8.04
N ILE A 26 10.92 -0.64 7.22
CA ILE A 26 12.17 -0.05 7.71
C ILE A 26 11.79 1.23 8.47
N PRO A 27 11.97 1.35 9.80
CA PRO A 27 11.29 2.40 10.58
C PRO A 27 11.65 3.83 10.16
N CYS A 28 12.90 4.03 9.76
CA CYS A 28 13.43 5.34 9.39
C CYS A 28 14.48 5.19 8.29
N ILE A 29 14.38 6.04 7.28
CA ILE A 29 15.35 6.18 6.20
C ILE A 29 16.02 7.54 6.36
N LYS A 30 17.35 7.56 6.31
CA LYS A 30 18.13 8.80 6.37
C LYS A 30 18.72 9.09 5.01
N ILE A 31 18.36 10.23 4.42
CA ILE A 31 18.97 10.74 3.18
C ILE A 31 19.64 12.06 3.51
N LYS A 32 20.98 12.09 3.41
CA LYS A 32 21.79 13.21 3.90
C LYS A 32 21.46 13.53 5.38
N SER A 33 20.96 14.73 5.67
CA SER A 33 20.55 15.18 7.00
C SER A 33 19.06 14.98 7.31
N GLN A 34 18.26 14.61 6.31
CA GLN A 34 16.81 14.49 6.43
C GLN A 34 16.41 13.05 6.81
N LYS A 35 15.51 12.92 7.79
CA LYS A 35 14.94 11.65 8.23
C LYS A 35 13.52 11.51 7.70
N TRP A 36 13.23 10.34 7.14
CA TRP A 36 11.94 9.96 6.59
C TRP A 36 11.42 8.76 7.37
N PHE A 37 10.20 8.86 7.88
CA PHE A 37 9.65 7.86 8.79
C PHE A 37 8.58 7.04 8.09
N ALA A 38 8.60 5.74 8.37
CA ALA A 38 7.65 4.77 7.83
C ALA A 38 6.20 5.08 8.25
N PRO A 39 5.20 4.57 7.51
CA PRO A 39 3.85 4.47 8.04
C PRO A 39 3.81 3.47 9.19
N SER A 40 2.70 3.45 9.93
CA SER A 40 2.46 2.45 10.95
C SER A 40 2.28 1.07 10.33
N ASP A 41 2.54 0.02 11.11
CA ASP A 41 2.37 -1.37 10.67
C ASP A 41 0.99 -1.59 10.05
N ARG A 42 0.97 -2.43 9.00
CA ARG A 42 -0.26 -2.72 8.24
C ARG A 42 -0.91 -1.46 7.66
N ILE A 43 -0.16 -0.39 7.45
CA ILE A 43 -0.63 0.88 6.87
C ILE A 43 -1.86 1.47 7.58
N ASN A 44 -2.04 1.20 8.88
CA ASN A 44 -3.24 1.57 9.64
C ASN A 44 -3.41 3.09 9.84
N ASN A 45 -2.39 3.88 9.53
CA ASN A 45 -2.38 5.34 9.63
C ASN A 45 -2.32 6.05 8.27
N LEU A 46 -2.57 5.34 7.16
CA LEU A 46 -2.73 5.96 5.85
C LEU A 46 -4.15 6.50 5.67
N THR A 47 -4.26 7.62 4.95
CA THR A 47 -5.54 8.06 4.39
C THR A 47 -5.89 7.26 3.12
N VAL A 48 -7.15 7.32 2.68
CA VAL A 48 -7.57 6.68 1.43
C VAL A 48 -6.87 7.30 0.21
N ASP A 49 -6.54 8.60 0.25
CA ASP A 49 -5.78 9.25 -0.84
C ASP A 49 -4.34 8.72 -0.92
N GLU A 50 -3.66 8.61 0.22
CA GLU A 50 -2.33 7.99 0.28
C GLU A 50 -2.37 6.53 -0.24
N PHE A 51 -3.39 5.77 0.18
CA PHE A 51 -3.55 4.39 -0.27
C PHE A 51 -3.82 4.30 -1.78
N ALA A 52 -4.67 5.15 -2.32
CA ALA A 52 -4.98 5.18 -3.75
C ALA A 52 -3.72 5.41 -4.60
N HIS A 53 -2.89 6.36 -4.19
CA HIS A 53 -1.62 6.64 -4.85
C HIS A 53 -0.61 5.50 -4.69
N ALA A 54 -0.46 4.96 -3.49
CA ALA A 54 0.43 3.84 -3.24
C ALA A 54 0.05 2.60 -4.07
N GLU A 55 -1.25 2.32 -4.21
CA GLU A 55 -1.72 1.15 -4.95
C GLU A 55 -1.52 1.31 -6.46
N ASP A 56 -1.78 2.50 -7.02
CA ASP A 56 -1.49 2.78 -8.44
C ASP A 56 0.01 2.65 -8.75
N LEU A 57 0.88 3.13 -7.85
CA LEU A 57 2.34 3.02 -8.00
C LEU A 57 2.83 1.58 -7.86
N TYR A 58 2.26 0.81 -6.94
CA TYR A 58 2.53 -0.61 -6.80
C TYR A 58 2.15 -1.39 -8.07
N LEU A 59 0.97 -1.12 -8.64
CA LEU A 59 0.53 -1.73 -9.90
C LEU A 59 1.43 -1.32 -11.08
N GLY A 60 1.85 -0.05 -11.14
CA GLY A 60 2.81 0.44 -12.12
C GLY A 60 4.12 -0.35 -12.08
N TRP A 61 4.73 -0.46 -10.89
CA TRP A 61 5.93 -1.29 -10.72
C TRP A 61 5.66 -2.77 -11.04
N PHE A 62 4.51 -3.31 -10.64
CA PHE A 62 4.20 -4.71 -10.89
C PHE A 62 4.18 -5.04 -12.38
N ASN A 63 3.66 -4.12 -13.20
CA ASN A 63 3.57 -4.26 -14.64
C ASN A 63 4.91 -3.98 -15.36
N ASP A 64 5.58 -2.89 -15.00
CA ASP A 64 6.71 -2.37 -15.78
C ASP A 64 8.09 -2.72 -15.19
N LYS A 65 8.13 -3.10 -13.91
CA LYS A 65 9.35 -3.31 -13.10
C LYS A 65 10.27 -2.10 -13.01
N ASP A 66 9.76 -0.90 -13.29
CA ASP A 66 10.50 0.35 -13.22
C ASP A 66 10.61 0.85 -11.76
N PHE A 67 11.84 1.01 -11.29
CA PHE A 67 12.16 1.51 -9.95
C PHE A 67 11.72 2.95 -9.70
N GLU A 68 11.40 3.73 -10.75
CA GLU A 68 10.81 5.04 -10.57
C GLU A 68 9.47 4.96 -9.82
N TYR A 69 8.62 3.98 -10.15
CA TYR A 69 7.40 3.73 -9.38
C TYR A 69 7.67 3.44 -7.91
N LEU A 70 8.75 2.72 -7.59
CA LEU A 70 9.12 2.44 -6.20
C LEU A 70 9.59 3.69 -5.46
N ARG A 71 10.31 4.59 -6.13
CA ARG A 71 10.72 5.87 -5.52
C ARG A 71 9.50 6.72 -5.18
N TYR A 72 8.53 6.78 -6.08
CA TYR A 72 7.26 7.44 -5.83
C TYR A 72 6.45 6.73 -4.74
N LEU A 73 6.42 5.39 -4.71
CA LEU A 73 5.74 4.63 -3.67
C LEU A 73 6.32 4.97 -2.29
N VAL A 74 7.65 5.02 -2.18
CA VAL A 74 8.34 5.41 -0.95
C VAL A 74 8.03 6.87 -0.61
N ALA A 75 7.91 7.77 -1.59
CA ALA A 75 7.54 9.18 -1.36
C ALA A 75 6.13 9.36 -0.78
N VAL A 76 5.21 8.44 -1.12
CA VAL A 76 3.87 8.39 -0.52
C VAL A 76 3.96 7.81 0.90
N LEU A 77 4.64 6.68 1.09
CA LEU A 77 4.65 5.94 2.35
C LEU A 77 5.50 6.60 3.44
N TYR A 78 6.68 7.09 3.09
CA TYR A 78 7.62 7.69 4.02
C TYR A 78 7.44 9.21 4.05
N ARG A 79 7.23 9.76 5.25
CA ARG A 79 7.06 11.20 5.43
C ARG A 79 7.89 11.70 6.61
N GLU A 80 8.20 12.99 6.58
CA GLU A 80 8.76 13.67 7.74
C GLU A 80 7.74 13.72 8.88
N LEU A 81 8.25 13.93 10.09
CA LEU A 81 7.42 14.24 11.25
C LEU A 81 7.38 15.77 11.46
N ASP A 82 6.27 16.26 11.99
CA ASP A 82 6.12 17.62 12.49
C ASP A 82 6.76 17.79 13.88
N ALA A 83 6.65 18.99 14.44
CA ALA A 83 7.18 19.31 15.77
C ALA A 83 6.57 18.47 16.91
N ASN A 84 5.39 17.87 16.68
CA ASN A 84 4.68 17.03 17.65
C ASN A 84 4.96 15.53 17.41
N GLY A 85 5.88 15.18 16.52
CA GLY A 85 6.17 13.79 16.16
C GLY A 85 5.08 13.13 15.30
N LYS A 86 4.14 13.90 14.74
CA LYS A 86 3.10 13.38 13.84
C LYS A 86 3.56 13.42 12.39
N ARG A 87 3.14 12.43 11.61
CA ARG A 87 3.46 12.32 10.19
C ARG A 87 2.87 13.53 9.44
N LYS A 88 3.70 14.31 8.74
CA LYS A 88 3.24 15.50 7.99
C LYS A 88 2.14 15.11 6.99
N PRO A 89 1.14 15.97 6.71
CA PRO A 89 0.09 15.69 5.72
C PRO A 89 0.64 15.33 4.34
N PHE A 90 -0.17 14.57 3.57
CA PHE A 90 0.19 14.16 2.22
C PHE A 90 -0.26 15.25 1.26
N ASP A 91 0.64 15.68 0.39
CA ASP A 91 0.35 16.59 -0.70
C ASP A 91 0.90 16.01 -2.00
N LYS A 92 -0.01 15.73 -2.93
CA LYS A 92 0.32 15.18 -4.24
C LYS A 92 1.19 16.15 -5.06
N THR A 93 1.07 17.46 -4.86
CA THR A 93 1.82 18.46 -5.62
C THR A 93 3.33 18.41 -5.31
N GLU A 94 3.70 17.92 -4.13
CA GLU A 94 5.10 17.76 -3.71
C GLU A 94 5.71 16.41 -4.12
N LEU A 95 4.90 15.49 -4.66
CA LEU A 95 5.29 14.09 -4.82
C LEU A 95 6.52 13.89 -5.70
N ASP A 96 6.61 14.61 -6.83
CA ASP A 96 7.77 14.57 -7.74
C ASP A 96 9.05 15.09 -7.06
N ALA A 97 8.96 16.21 -6.32
CA ALA A 97 10.09 16.75 -5.57
C ALA A 97 10.58 15.76 -4.50
N ARG A 98 9.65 15.12 -3.79
CA ARG A 98 9.95 14.10 -2.77
C ARG A 98 10.58 12.84 -3.40
N ALA A 99 10.03 12.34 -4.51
CA ALA A 99 10.58 11.19 -5.22
C ALA A 99 12.02 11.45 -5.70
N ARG A 100 12.33 12.66 -6.19
CA ARG A 100 13.69 13.07 -6.55
C ARG A 100 14.64 13.05 -5.36
N HIS A 101 14.20 13.46 -4.17
CA HIS A 101 15.02 13.35 -2.95
C HIS A 101 15.34 11.88 -2.62
N LEU A 102 14.37 11.00 -2.83
CA LEU A 102 14.47 9.56 -2.56
C LEU A 102 15.21 8.77 -3.66
N SER A 103 15.55 9.39 -4.79
CA SER A 103 16.29 8.76 -5.90
C SER A 103 17.65 8.17 -5.49
N LYS A 104 18.18 8.59 -4.34
CA LYS A 104 19.47 8.13 -3.76
C LYS A 104 19.37 6.81 -3.01
N LEU A 105 18.17 6.28 -2.80
CA LEU A 105 18.01 4.97 -2.18
C LEU A 105 18.47 3.87 -3.14
N ASN A 106 19.19 2.90 -2.58
CA ASN A 106 19.57 1.71 -3.32
C ASN A 106 18.34 0.83 -3.61
N GLN A 107 18.48 -0.02 -4.62
CA GLN A 107 17.37 -0.85 -5.10
C GLN A 107 16.91 -1.85 -4.04
N GLU A 108 17.83 -2.35 -3.21
CA GLU A 108 17.54 -3.29 -2.12
C GLU A 108 16.60 -2.68 -1.08
N THR A 109 16.82 -1.41 -0.71
CA THR A 109 15.94 -0.69 0.21
C THR A 109 14.55 -0.47 -0.40
N LEU A 110 14.49 -0.13 -1.69
CA LEU A 110 13.22 0.05 -2.41
C LEU A 110 12.43 -1.27 -2.45
N LEU A 111 13.10 -2.40 -2.72
CA LEU A 111 12.48 -3.73 -2.74
C LEU A 111 12.05 -4.18 -1.33
N ALA A 112 12.84 -3.89 -0.29
CA ALA A 112 12.46 -4.20 1.08
C ALA A 112 11.18 -3.46 1.48
N ILE A 113 11.06 -2.18 1.14
CA ILE A 113 9.85 -1.37 1.39
C ILE A 113 8.66 -1.87 0.58
N LEU A 114 8.89 -2.25 -0.69
CA LEU A 114 7.88 -2.87 -1.53
C LEU A 114 7.33 -4.15 -0.89
N LEU A 115 8.19 -5.01 -0.34
CA LEU A 115 7.77 -6.23 0.36
C LEU A 115 6.90 -5.89 1.59
N SER A 116 7.30 -4.89 2.38
CA SER A 116 6.53 -4.39 3.52
C SER A 116 5.14 -3.86 3.11
N TYR A 117 5.08 -3.14 2.00
CA TYR A 117 3.82 -2.65 1.44
C TYR A 117 2.95 -3.79 0.91
N GLN A 118 3.56 -4.77 0.22
CA GLN A 118 2.85 -5.93 -0.31
C GLN A 118 2.20 -6.77 0.81
N GLY A 119 2.91 -6.99 1.91
CA GLY A 119 2.34 -7.67 3.08
C GLY A 119 1.19 -6.86 3.70
N SER A 120 1.39 -5.55 3.85
CA SER A 120 0.37 -4.66 4.41
C SER A 120 -0.91 -4.58 3.56
N ARG A 121 -0.81 -4.44 2.23
CA ARG A 121 -1.99 -4.46 1.33
C ARG A 121 -2.65 -5.83 1.31
N THR A 122 -1.87 -6.92 1.38
CA THR A 122 -2.43 -8.28 1.48
C THR A 122 -3.24 -8.44 2.76
N HIS A 123 -2.76 -7.89 3.88
CA HIS A 123 -3.49 -7.88 5.14
C HIS A 123 -4.80 -7.09 5.01
N LEU A 124 -4.76 -5.89 4.43
CA LEU A 124 -5.95 -5.08 4.15
C LEU A 124 -6.97 -5.84 3.29
N PHE A 125 -6.53 -6.51 2.22
CA PHE A 125 -7.41 -7.24 1.31
C PHE A 125 -8.08 -8.43 1.99
N LYS A 126 -7.36 -9.15 2.85
CA LYS A 126 -7.92 -10.24 3.67
C LYS A 126 -9.00 -9.74 4.63
N GLN A 127 -8.87 -8.52 5.13
CA GLN A 127 -9.83 -7.92 6.06
C GLN A 127 -11.11 -7.44 5.36
N PHE A 128 -11.03 -7.06 4.08
CA PHE A 128 -12.16 -6.56 3.29
C PHE A 128 -12.39 -7.40 2.02
N PRO A 129 -12.72 -8.70 2.15
CA PRO A 129 -12.80 -9.62 1.02
C PRO A 129 -13.93 -9.31 0.04
N THR A 130 -14.95 -8.55 0.45
CA THR A 130 -16.03 -8.11 -0.45
C THR A 130 -15.54 -7.01 -1.40
N VAL A 131 -14.68 -6.13 -0.89
CA VAL A 131 -14.03 -5.06 -1.66
C VAL A 131 -12.94 -5.64 -2.56
N PHE A 132 -12.19 -6.62 -2.03
CA PHE A 132 -11.08 -7.27 -2.72
C PHE A 132 -11.39 -8.76 -2.94
N PRO A 133 -12.32 -9.10 -3.85
CA PRO A 133 -12.65 -10.49 -4.14
C PRO A 133 -11.44 -11.22 -4.73
N LYS A 134 -11.40 -12.54 -4.51
CA LYS A 134 -10.36 -13.37 -5.12
C LYS A 134 -10.39 -13.20 -6.65
N PRO A 135 -9.23 -12.97 -7.29
CA PRO A 135 -9.18 -12.83 -8.74
C PRO A 135 -9.67 -14.13 -9.40
N LYS A 136 -10.47 -13.98 -10.46
CA LYS A 136 -10.86 -15.11 -11.32
C LYS A 136 -9.63 -15.61 -12.08
N GLU A 137 -9.60 -16.90 -12.40
CA GLU A 137 -8.53 -17.48 -13.21
C GLU A 137 -8.38 -16.69 -14.53
N ASN A 138 -7.14 -16.39 -14.90
CA ASN A 138 -6.77 -15.60 -16.09
C ASN A 138 -7.15 -14.11 -16.07
N ALA A 139 -7.51 -13.53 -14.92
CA ALA A 139 -7.70 -12.08 -14.82
C ALA A 139 -6.38 -11.33 -15.09
N LYS A 140 -6.41 -10.37 -16.00
CA LYS A 140 -5.26 -9.47 -16.24
C LYS A 140 -5.09 -8.51 -15.06
N THR A 141 -3.84 -8.24 -14.67
CA THR A 141 -3.55 -7.20 -13.68
C THR A 141 -4.04 -5.84 -14.19
N PRO A 142 -4.81 -5.09 -13.39
CA PRO A 142 -5.29 -3.78 -13.79
C PRO A 142 -4.14 -2.76 -13.84
N LYS A 143 -4.29 -1.72 -14.67
CA LYS A 143 -3.34 -0.59 -14.75
C LYS A 143 -3.54 0.46 -13.66
N SER A 144 -4.68 0.45 -12.99
CA SER A 144 -4.99 1.35 -11.88
C SER A 144 -5.89 0.62 -10.89
N SER A 145 -5.77 1.02 -9.63
CA SER A 145 -6.55 0.56 -8.50
C SER A 145 -8.02 0.99 -8.55
N GLY A 146 -8.33 2.08 -9.28
CA GLY A 146 -9.68 2.65 -9.33
C GLY A 146 -10.07 3.47 -8.09
N PHE A 147 -9.22 3.55 -7.05
CA PHE A 147 -9.57 4.24 -5.80
C PHE A 147 -9.78 5.74 -5.97
N GLY A 148 -9.09 6.40 -6.90
CA GLY A 148 -9.35 7.82 -7.18
C GLY A 148 -10.80 8.09 -7.60
N LYS A 149 -11.41 7.17 -8.36
CA LYS A 149 -12.83 7.25 -8.74
C LYS A 149 -13.76 6.94 -7.56
N LEU A 150 -13.38 5.98 -6.71
CA LEU A 150 -14.13 5.66 -5.49
C LEU A 150 -14.14 6.84 -4.52
N VAL A 151 -12.98 7.47 -4.26
CA VAL A 151 -12.90 8.67 -3.41
C VAL A 151 -13.84 9.75 -3.93
N LEU A 152 -13.85 10.01 -5.24
CA LEU A 152 -14.78 10.98 -5.83
C LEU A 152 -16.25 10.57 -5.65
N HIS A 153 -16.58 9.29 -5.83
CA HIS A 153 -17.94 8.76 -5.67
C HIS A 153 -18.47 8.93 -4.23
N PHE A 154 -17.60 8.76 -3.23
CA PHE A 154 -17.96 8.90 -1.82
C PHE A 154 -17.94 10.36 -1.32
N SER A 155 -17.40 11.28 -2.12
CA SER A 155 -17.34 12.70 -1.80
C SER A 155 -18.73 13.35 -1.79
N GLY A 156 -18.98 14.21 -0.82
CA GLY A 156 -20.30 14.78 -0.53
C GLY A 156 -21.23 13.85 0.26
N GLY A 157 -20.77 12.64 0.59
CA GLY A 157 -21.52 11.64 1.36
C GLY A 157 -21.11 11.58 2.83
N LYS A 158 -21.03 10.35 3.36
CA LYS A 158 -20.75 10.07 4.79
C LYS A 158 -19.42 10.65 5.29
N PHE A 159 -18.45 10.81 4.40
CA PHE A 159 -17.11 11.33 4.72
C PHE A 159 -16.98 12.84 4.51
N GLY A 160 -18.07 13.54 4.17
CA GLY A 160 -18.05 14.98 3.93
C GLY A 160 -17.56 15.34 2.53
N THR A 161 -16.95 16.50 2.39
CA THR A 161 -16.40 17.05 1.15
C THR A 161 -15.33 16.14 0.52
N HIS A 162 -14.88 16.50 -0.68
CA HIS A 162 -13.82 15.75 -1.35
C HIS A 162 -12.54 15.68 -0.53
N ASN A 163 -12.13 16.79 0.10
CA ASN A 163 -10.92 16.82 0.93
C ASN A 163 -11.08 15.97 2.19
N GLU A 164 -12.22 16.05 2.87
CA GLU A 164 -12.51 15.22 4.06
C GLU A 164 -12.56 13.72 3.70
N THR A 165 -13.10 13.38 2.52
CA THR A 165 -13.10 12.01 2.02
C THR A 165 -11.67 11.53 1.75
N LYS A 166 -10.84 12.35 1.09
CA LYS A 166 -9.42 12.03 0.83
C LYS A 166 -8.63 11.80 2.12
N ASP A 167 -8.91 12.57 3.16
CA ASP A 167 -8.23 12.51 4.45
C ASP A 167 -8.77 11.41 5.39
N THR A 168 -9.86 10.74 5.00
CA THR A 168 -10.42 9.62 5.76
C THR A 168 -9.43 8.47 5.82
N ASN A 169 -9.27 7.87 7.00
CA ASN A 169 -8.43 6.69 7.20
C ASN A 169 -8.84 5.54 6.27
N VAL A 170 -7.86 4.85 5.67
CA VAL A 170 -8.12 3.79 4.68
C VAL A 170 -9.00 2.66 5.23
N TYR A 171 -8.80 2.23 6.48
CA TYR A 171 -9.62 1.16 7.07
C TYR A 171 -11.06 1.58 7.30
N VAL A 172 -11.28 2.84 7.71
CA VAL A 172 -12.62 3.41 7.87
C VAL A 172 -13.32 3.50 6.51
N PHE A 173 -12.60 3.96 5.48
CA PHE A 173 -13.12 4.03 4.12
C PHE A 173 -13.53 2.65 3.59
N MET A 174 -12.65 1.65 3.72
CA MET A 174 -12.92 0.28 3.25
C MET A 174 -14.08 -0.37 4.01
N SER A 175 -14.21 -0.10 5.32
CA SER A 175 -15.33 -0.62 6.12
C SER A 175 -16.67 -0.08 5.63
N GLU A 176 -16.77 1.22 5.37
CA GLU A 176 -17.98 1.80 4.81
C GLU A 176 -18.25 1.28 3.39
N PHE A 177 -17.23 1.21 2.55
CA PHE A 177 -17.39 0.70 1.20
C PHE A 177 -17.90 -0.75 1.20
N GLU A 178 -17.33 -1.61 2.04
CA GLU A 178 -17.78 -2.98 2.20
C GLU A 178 -19.23 -3.06 2.70
N ASN A 179 -19.61 -2.21 3.67
CA ASN A 179 -20.99 -2.14 4.16
C ASN A 179 -21.96 -1.75 3.05
N GLN A 180 -21.59 -0.80 2.18
CA GLN A 180 -22.43 -0.43 1.04
C GLN A 180 -22.58 -1.55 0.02
N LEU A 181 -21.52 -2.31 -0.25
CA LEU A 181 -21.58 -3.50 -1.13
C LEU A 181 -22.45 -4.62 -0.55
N LYS A 182 -22.43 -4.81 0.77
CA LYS A 182 -23.26 -5.81 1.46
C LYS A 182 -24.74 -5.40 1.52
N ASN A 183 -25.02 -4.11 1.72
CA ASN A 183 -26.38 -3.58 1.90
C ASN A 183 -27.09 -3.21 0.59
N LYS A 184 -26.35 -3.11 -0.52
CA LYS A 184 -26.94 -3.04 -1.87
C LYS A 184 -26.74 -4.39 -2.56
N PRO A 185 -27.68 -5.35 -2.44
CA PRO A 185 -27.68 -6.47 -3.36
C PRO A 185 -27.82 -5.88 -4.76
N TYR A 186 -26.87 -6.20 -5.65
CA TYR A 186 -26.85 -5.87 -7.08
C TYR A 186 -28.18 -5.32 -7.62
N ALA A 187 -28.22 -4.02 -7.94
CA ALA A 187 -29.19 -3.49 -8.89
C ALA A 187 -28.82 -3.96 -10.31
#